data_AF-A0A699R9I9-F1
#
_entry.id   AF-A0A699R9I9-F1
#
_cell.length_a   1.000
_cell.length_b   1.000
_cell.length_c   1.000
_cell.angle_alpha   90.00
_cell.angle_beta   90.00
_cell.angle_gamma   90.00
#
_symmetry.space_group_name_H-M   'P 1'
#
loop_
_entity.id
_entity.type
_entity.pdbx_description
1 polymer ?
#
loop_
_entity_poly.entity_id
_entity_poly.type
_entity_poly.pdbx_seq_one_letter_code
_entity_poly.pdbx_strand_id
1 'polypeptide(L)'
;MYAMISTRPDIAFAVGKLSRYNSNPSAQHWQALARVFQYLKGTMNYGLTYSGYPSIIEGYFDASWINNTEDHSSTSGWVFLLGGAAICWASKTCIT
;
A
#
# COMPACT_ATOMS: atom_id res chain seq x y z
N MET A 1 -9.89 0.13 -3.27
CA MET A 1 -9.34 0.43 -1.94
C MET A 1 -9.46 -0.73 -0.94
N TYR A 2 -10.50 -1.57 -0.96
CA TYR A 2 -10.65 -2.66 0.02
C TYR A 2 -9.43 -3.60 0.15
N ALA A 3 -8.96 -4.15 -0.97
CA ALA A 3 -7.84 -5.09 -0.96
C ALA A 3 -6.60 -4.52 -0.22
N MET A 4 -6.24 -3.27 -0.50
CA MET A 4 -5.08 -2.67 0.15
C MET A 4 -5.24 -2.36 1.64
N ILE A 5 -6.46 -2.33 2.19
CA ILE A 5 -6.69 -2.08 3.62
C ILE A 5 -6.84 -3.40 4.36
N SER A 6 -7.51 -4.37 3.74
CA SER A 6 -7.97 -5.57 4.44
C SER A 6 -7.12 -6.81 4.18
N THR A 7 -6.31 -6.83 3.12
CA THR A 7 -5.52 -8.02 2.81
C THR A 7 -4.05 -7.82 3.12
N ARG A 8 -3.39 -6.83 2.50
CA ARG A 8 -1.92 -6.74 2.56
C ARG A 8 -1.37 -5.31 2.46
N PRO A 9 -0.36 -4.95 3.27
CA PRO A 9 0.23 -3.61 3.31
C PRO A 9 1.05 -3.21 2.08
N ASP A 10 1.70 -4.18 1.44
CA ASP A 10 2.62 -3.98 0.33
C ASP A 10 1.96 -3.43 -0.95
N ILE A 11 0.66 -3.66 -1.13
CA ILE A 11 -0.09 -3.12 -2.28
C ILE A 11 -0.69 -1.72 -2.03
N ALA A 12 -0.55 -1.17 -0.82
CA ALA A 12 -1.23 0.07 -0.42
C ALA A 12 -0.86 1.27 -1.28
N PHE A 13 0.42 1.43 -1.59
CA PHE A 13 0.87 2.51 -2.45
C PHE A 13 0.35 2.35 -3.90
N ALA A 14 0.51 1.15 -4.49
CA ALA A 14 0.14 0.89 -5.88
C ALA A 14 -1.37 1.07 -6.11
N VAL A 15 -2.21 0.49 -5.26
CA VAL A 15 -3.67 0.63 -5.35
C VAL A 15 -4.10 2.06 -5.05
N GLY A 16 -3.48 2.72 -4.06
CA GLY A 16 -3.73 4.12 -3.74
C GLY A 16 -3.47 5.04 -4.94
N LYS A 17 -2.32 4.88 -5.62
CA LYS A 17 -1.98 5.66 -6.81
C LYS A 17 -2.94 5.39 -7.97
N LEU A 18 -3.26 4.13 -8.26
CA LEU A 18 -4.18 3.77 -9.36
C LEU A 18 -5.59 4.29 -9.14
N SER A 19 -6.03 4.41 -7.89
CA SER A 19 -7.39 4.86 -7.56
C SER A 19 -7.72 6.27 -8.08
N ARG A 20 -6.71 7.13 -8.28
CA ARG A 20 -6.88 8.49 -8.83
C ARG A 20 -7.37 8.49 -10.28
N TYR A 21 -6.96 7.49 -11.05
CA TYR A 21 -7.28 7.39 -12.46
C TYR A 21 -8.51 6.53 -12.71
N ASN A 22 -9.30 6.23 -11.67
CA ASN A 22 -10.48 5.38 -11.79
C ASN A 22 -11.56 5.98 -12.72
N SER A 23 -11.66 7.32 -12.76
CA SER A 23 -12.62 8.01 -13.63
C SER A 23 -12.18 8.07 -15.10
N ASN A 24 -10.88 8.02 -15.38
CA ASN A 24 -10.33 8.07 -16.74
C ASN A 24 -8.98 7.32 -16.82
N PRO A 25 -8.99 5.98 -16.90
CA PRO A 25 -7.76 5.18 -16.94
C PRO A 25 -7.13 5.17 -18.33
N SER A 26 -5.81 5.35 -18.40
CA SER A 26 -5.02 5.15 -19.61
C SER A 26 -4.63 3.67 -19.77
N ALA A 27 -4.11 3.29 -20.94
CA ALA A 27 -3.58 1.94 -21.16
C ALA A 27 -2.47 1.57 -20.15
N GLN A 28 -1.66 2.53 -19.73
CA GLN A 28 -0.62 2.33 -18.72
C GLN A 28 -1.23 2.00 -17.34
N HIS A 29 -2.32 2.67 -16.96
CA HIS A 29 -3.03 2.40 -15.71
C HIS A 29 -3.64 0.98 -15.71
N TRP A 30 -4.21 0.55 -16.85
CA TRP A 30 -4.72 -0.81 -17.01
C TRP A 30 -3.63 -1.88 -16.88
N GLN A 31 -2.46 -1.66 -17.49
CA GLN A 31 -1.32 -2.58 -17.36
C GLN A 31 -0.83 -2.66 -15.91
N ALA A 32 -0.72 -1.52 -15.22
CA ALA A 32 -0.33 -1.49 -13.82
C ALA A 32 -1.35 -2.21 -12.92
N LEU A 33 -2.65 -2.02 -13.17
CA LEU A 33 -3.71 -2.74 -12.46
C LEU A 33 -3.64 -4.26 -12.70
N ALA A 34 -3.40 -4.69 -13.94
CA ALA A 34 -3.22 -6.10 -14.28
C ALA A 34 -2.03 -6.72 -13.52
N ARG A 35 -0.92 -5.99 -13.37
CA ARG A 35 0.22 -6.42 -12.56
C ARG A 35 -0.16 -6.60 -11.08
N VAL A 36 -0.94 -5.69 -10.51
CA VAL A 36 -1.44 -5.82 -9.12
C VAL A 36 -2.28 -7.09 -8.98
N PHE A 37 -3.18 -7.37 -9.92
CA PHE A 37 -3.99 -8.59 -9.88
C PHE A 37 -3.16 -9.86 -10.07
N GLN A 38 -2.17 -9.84 -10.96
CA GLN A 38 -1.27 -10.97 -11.16
C GLN A 38 -0.44 -11.26 -9.90
N TYR A 39 0.05 -10.22 -9.24
CA TYR A 39 0.74 -10.33 -7.95
C TYR A 39 -0.16 -10.96 -6.88
N LEU A 40 -1.39 -10.47 -6.74
CA LEU A 40 -2.38 -11.02 -5.80
C LEU A 40 -2.69 -12.48 -6.10
N LYS A 41 -2.86 -12.85 -7.37
CA LYS A 41 -3.10 -14.24 -7.79
C LYS A 41 -1.91 -15.14 -7.47
N GLY A 42 -0.69 -14.68 -7.74
CA GLY A 42 0.53 -15.44 -7.50
C GLY A 42 0.87 -15.62 -6.02
N THR A 43 0.36 -14.74 -5.17
CA THR A 43 0.64 -14.73 -3.72
C THR A 43 -0.62 -14.93 -2.87
N MET A 44 -1.64 -15.58 -3.44
CA MET A 44 -2.93 -15.82 -2.79
C MET A 44 -2.83 -16.66 -1.51
N ASN A 45 -1.79 -17.50 -1.40
CA ASN A 45 -1.54 -18.34 -0.22
C ASN A 45 -0.70 -17.64 0.86
N TYR A 46 -0.31 -16.38 0.63
CA TYR A 46 0.52 -15.64 1.58
C TYR A 46 -0.39 -14.94 2.59
N GLY A 47 0.01 -14.95 3.85
CA GLY A 47 -0.71 -14.32 4.95
C GLY A 47 0.23 -13.63 5.92
N LEU A 48 -0.34 -12.87 6.84
CA LEU A 48 0.38 -12.26 7.95
C LEU A 48 0.60 -13.33 9.03
N THR A 49 1.86 -13.54 9.41
CA THR A 49 2.23 -14.51 10.44
C THR A 49 2.57 -13.79 11.74
N TYR A 50 1.74 -13.99 12.76
CA TYR A 50 2.00 -13.48 14.10
C TYR A 50 2.84 -14.49 14.87
N SER A 51 4.08 -14.12 15.18
CA SER A 51 4.97 -14.90 16.04
C SER A 51 4.64 -14.74 17.54
N GLY A 52 3.87 -13.70 17.88
CA GLY A 52 3.57 -13.34 19.27
C GLY A 52 4.67 -12.54 19.96
N TYR A 53 5.77 -12.25 19.26
CA TYR A 53 6.88 -11.44 19.78
C TYR A 53 7.31 -10.38 18.75
N PRO A 54 7.52 -9.11 19.16
CA PRO A 54 7.31 -8.59 20.51
C PRO A 54 5.81 -8.33 20.77
N SER A 55 5.39 -8.43 22.04
CA SER A 55 4.00 -8.20 22.47
C SER A 55 3.66 -6.72 22.68
N ILE A 56 4.46 -5.83 22.09
CA ILE A 56 4.26 -4.38 22.08
C ILE A 56 3.78 -3.94 20.70
N ILE A 57 3.10 -2.80 20.65
CA ILE A 57 2.75 -2.15 19.38
C ILE A 57 3.97 -1.35 18.92
N GLU A 58 4.47 -1.65 17.73
CA GLU A 58 5.56 -0.93 17.09
C GLU A 58 5.02 -0.15 15.90
N GLY A 59 5.21 1.17 15.91
CA GLY A 59 4.76 2.05 14.84
C GLY A 59 5.93 2.54 14.00
N TYR A 60 5.83 2.39 12.69
CA TYR A 60 6.76 2.95 11.73
C TYR A 60 6.04 3.99 10.89
N PHE A 61 6.71 5.12 10.68
CA PHE A 61 6.23 6.20 9.84
C PHE A 61 7.34 6.62 8.88
N ASP A 62 6.99 6.79 7.62
CA ASP A 62 7.90 7.28 6.60
C ASP A 62 7.22 8.36 5.77
N ALA A 63 8.01 9.32 5.29
CA ALA A 63 7.55 10.38 4.42
C ALA A 63 8.59 10.69 3.36
N SER A 64 8.13 10.78 2.12
CA SER A 64 8.92 11.16 0.96
C SER A 64 8.44 12.50 0.42
N TRP A 65 9.39 13.36 0.07
CA TRP A 65 9.16 14.69 -0.49
C TRP A 65 9.22 14.66 -2.01
N ILE A 66 8.21 15.23 -2.69
CA ILE A 66 8.14 15.39 -4.16
C ILE A 66 8.61 14.13 -4.90
N ASN A 67 7.95 13.00 -4.63
CA ASN A 67 8.32 11.73 -5.25
C ASN A 67 7.61 11.50 -6.60
N ASN A 68 6.68 12.38 -6.97
CA ASN A 68 5.99 12.36 -8.25
C ASN A 68 6.31 13.64 -9.02
N THR A 69 7.00 13.50 -10.16
CA THR A 69 7.36 14.63 -11.04
C THR A 69 6.16 15.26 -11.71
N GLU A 70 5.05 14.52 -11.86
CA GLU A 70 3.83 15.04 -12.50
C GLU A 70 2.99 15.91 -11.54
N ASP A 71 2.84 15.48 -10.27
CA ASP A 71 1.90 16.10 -9.33
C ASP A 71 2.59 16.90 -8.22
N HIS A 72 3.93 16.96 -8.20
CA HIS A 72 4.75 17.44 -7.06
C HIS A 72 4.33 16.88 -5.70
N SER A 73 3.72 15.70 -5.69
CA SER A 73 3.05 15.18 -4.51
C SER A 73 4.05 14.53 -3.55
N SER A 74 3.83 14.72 -2.25
CA SER A 74 4.58 14.04 -1.19
C SER A 74 3.81 12.80 -0.74
N THR A 75 4.48 11.69 -0.48
CA THR A 75 3.83 10.46 0.00
C THR A 75 4.27 10.18 1.43
N SER A 76 3.29 10.04 2.32
CA SER A 76 3.47 9.54 3.68
C SER A 76 2.92 8.12 3.79
N GLY A 77 3.58 7.30 4.58
CA GLY A 77 3.19 5.92 4.84
C GLY A 77 3.39 5.58 6.30
N TRP A 78 2.56 4.69 6.81
CA TRP A 78 2.73 4.15 8.14
C TRP A 78 2.29 2.70 8.21
N VAL A 79 2.90 1.98 9.15
CA VAL A 79 2.55 0.61 9.49
C VAL A 79 2.72 0.43 10.99
N PHE A 80 1.73 -0.17 11.63
CA PHE A 80 1.82 -0.64 12.99
C PHE A 80 1.92 -2.17 12.99
N LEU A 81 2.88 -2.68 13.75
CA LEU A 81 3.12 -4.09 13.97
C LEU A 81 2.69 -4.47 15.39
N LEU A 82 2.21 -5.70 15.55
CA LEU A 82 1.98 -6.34 16.84
C LEU A 82 2.28 -7.83 16.68
N GLY A 83 3.03 -8.41 17.61
CA GLY A 83 3.34 -9.84 17.59
C GLY A 83 4.07 -10.28 16.31
N GLY A 84 4.93 -9.41 15.76
CA GLY A 84 5.74 -9.68 14.58
C GLY A 84 5.07 -9.47 13.22
N ALA A 85 3.80 -9.04 13.17
CA ALA A 85 3.09 -8.79 11.91
C ALA A 85 2.26 -7.50 11.93
N ALA A 86 1.90 -7.00 10.74
CA ALA A 86 1.16 -5.76 10.57
C ALA A 86 -0.29 -5.89 11.04
N ILE A 87 -0.80 -4.89 11.76
CA ILE A 87 -2.19 -4.81 12.21
C ILE A 87 -2.97 -3.68 11.55
N CYS A 88 -2.29 -2.58 11.23
CA CYS A 88 -2.86 -1.48 10.47
C CYS A 88 -1.76 -0.74 9.71
N TRP A 89 -2.12 -0.21 8.57
CA TRP A 89 -1.21 0.50 7.68
C TRP A 89 -1.98 1.47 6.80
N ALA A 90 -1.28 2.44 6.24
CA ALA A 90 -1.77 3.22 5.11
C ALA A 90 -0.62 3.80 4.30
N SER A 91 -0.91 4.07 3.03
CA SER A 91 -0.12 4.97 2.20
C SER A 91 -1.02 6.12 1.78
N LYS A 92 -0.61 7.34 2.13
CA LYS A 92 -1.34 8.57 1.84
C LYS A 92 -0.44 9.48 1.04
N THR A 93 -0.92 9.86 -0.13
CA THR A 93 -0.26 10.91 -0.88
C THR A 93 -0.94 12.24 -0.60
N CYS A 94 -0.12 13.22 -0.24
CA CYS A 94 -0.51 14.61 -0.06
C CYS A 94 -0.09 15.37 -1.32
N ILE A 95 -1.06 16.03 -1.95
CA ILE A 95 -0.78 17.00 -3.01
C ILE A 95 -0.55 18.32 -2.29
N THR A 96 0.63 18.89 -2.41
CA THR A 96 0.97 20.24 -1.93
C THR A 96 0.49 21.31 -2.88
#